data_AF-A0A354Q9N8-F1
#
_entry.id   AF-A0A354Q9N8-F1
#
_cell.length_a   1.000
_cell.length_b   1.000
_cell.length_c   1.000
_cell.angle_alpha   90.00
_cell.angle_beta   90.00
_cell.angle_gamma   90.00
#
_symmetry.space_group_name_H-M   'P 1'
#
loop_
_entity.id
_entity.type
_entity.pdbx_description
1 polymer ?
#
loop_
_entity_poly.entity_id
_entity_poly.type
_entity_poly.pdbx_seq_one_letter_code
_entity_poly.pdbx_strand_id
1 'polypeptide(L)'
;MIHLAQLLIRKFLDRINPEQNEHVVELETGTNPVPFTFGLLDFGHPRIIRSNHFATGNRYDLALKGWNYVLFEPRTYPKFERFIFTDEVYIRLKKSGLPQTTLRPLLEIHGKSFDHNEINIVLSGLIPNQDFERYAQIIKSHSRFSQNINRLNYAAAHYNLGVVFQLRNELELAAYHFSQANAYNPQEKYSQAWTDLQHLKGEYNPLASMMDHSVESYGKLPPPEGALLQPKTN
;
A
#
# COMPACT_ATOMS: atom_id res chain seq x y z
N MET A 1 4.67 -13.06 20.92
CA MET A 1 5.32 -13.07 22.26
C MET A 1 6.80 -12.69 22.21
N ILE A 2 7.65 -13.35 21.40
CA ILE A 2 9.10 -13.04 21.34
C ILE A 2 9.35 -11.62 20.80
N HIS A 3 8.64 -11.20 19.74
CA HIS A 3 8.83 -9.87 19.14
C HIS A 3 8.45 -8.71 20.08
N LEU A 4 7.29 -8.77 20.71
CA LEU A 4 6.87 -7.80 21.72
C LEU A 4 7.87 -7.70 22.89
N ALA A 5 8.39 -8.83 23.38
CA ALA A 5 9.39 -8.84 24.44
C ALA A 5 10.70 -8.14 24.01
N GLN A 6 11.17 -8.39 22.78
CA GLN A 6 12.33 -7.68 22.21
C GLN A 6 12.08 -6.18 22.12
N LEU A 7 10.89 -5.75 21.68
CA LEU A 7 10.52 -4.34 21.60
C LEU A 7 10.48 -3.66 22.97
N LEU A 8 9.93 -4.33 23.99
CA LEU A 8 9.90 -3.81 25.36
C LEU A 8 11.29 -3.71 25.99
N ILE A 9 12.13 -4.74 25.81
CA ILE A 9 13.53 -4.73 26.24
C ILE A 9 14.28 -3.60 25.54
N ARG A 10 14.07 -3.42 24.25
CA ARG A 10 14.67 -2.33 23.48
C ARG A 10 14.26 -0.96 24.01
N LYS A 11 12.96 -0.71 24.18
CA LYS A 11 12.44 0.54 24.77
C LYS A 11 13.03 0.82 26.16
N PHE A 12 13.30 -0.24 26.94
CA PHE A 12 13.95 -0.13 28.24
C PHE A 12 15.45 0.20 28.11
N LEU A 13 16.17 -0.46 27.19
CA LEU A 13 17.59 -0.20 26.93
C LEU A 13 17.82 1.22 26.40
N ASP A 14 17.00 1.70 25.46
CA ASP A 14 17.12 3.06 24.90
C ASP A 14 16.93 4.15 25.98
N ARG A 15 16.16 3.86 27.05
CA ARG A 15 16.01 4.77 28.21
C ARG A 15 17.24 4.81 29.12
N ILE A 16 18.06 3.76 29.12
CA ILE A 16 19.16 3.58 30.08
C ILE A 16 20.52 3.85 29.43
N ASN A 17 20.67 3.50 28.14
CA ASN A 17 21.84 3.81 27.35
C ASN A 17 21.42 4.25 25.93
N PRO A 18 21.44 5.56 25.63
CA PRO A 18 21.01 6.10 24.33
C PRO A 18 22.06 5.95 23.21
N GLU A 19 23.14 5.18 23.42
CA GLU A 19 24.14 4.93 22.37
C GLU A 19 23.53 4.31 21.10
N GLN A 20 24.17 4.57 19.95
CA GLN A 20 23.74 4.14 18.63
C GLN A 20 23.81 2.61 18.50
N ASN A 21 22.80 1.91 19.02
CA ASN A 21 22.61 0.50 18.74
C ASN A 21 22.33 0.35 17.23
N GLU A 22 23.13 -0.46 16.54
CA GLU A 22 22.82 -0.88 15.16
C GLU A 22 21.48 -1.61 15.17
N HIS A 23 20.44 -0.92 14.75
CA HIS A 23 19.12 -1.48 14.69
C HIS A 23 19.02 -2.34 13.43
N VAL A 24 18.96 -3.66 13.59
CA VAL A 24 18.58 -4.55 12.49
C VAL A 24 17.09 -4.37 12.25
N VAL A 25 16.77 -3.51 11.30
CA VAL A 25 15.38 -3.19 10.92
C VAL A 25 14.93 -4.18 9.86
N GLU A 26 13.91 -4.97 10.13
CA GLU A 26 13.28 -5.82 9.12
C GLU A 26 12.44 -4.93 8.20
N LEU A 27 12.95 -4.65 6.99
CA LEU A 27 12.31 -3.79 6.00
C LEU A 27 11.88 -4.60 4.79
N GLU A 28 10.75 -4.27 4.21
CA GLU A 28 10.26 -4.88 2.99
C GLU A 28 10.86 -4.30 1.74
N THR A 29 11.15 -5.15 0.77
CA THR A 29 11.69 -4.75 -0.54
C THR A 29 10.59 -4.41 -1.54
N GLY A 30 9.33 -4.75 -1.26
CA GLY A 30 8.24 -4.72 -2.25
C GLY A 30 8.45 -5.75 -3.35
N THR A 31 7.77 -5.56 -4.48
CA THR A 31 7.76 -6.47 -5.62
C THR A 31 7.89 -5.70 -6.93
N ASN A 32 8.72 -6.22 -7.83
CA ASN A 32 8.86 -5.76 -9.20
C ASN A 32 9.24 -6.97 -10.08
N PRO A 33 8.27 -7.87 -10.35
CA PRO A 33 8.53 -9.11 -11.06
C PRO A 33 8.90 -8.82 -12.50
N VAL A 34 9.84 -9.59 -13.04
CA VAL A 34 10.25 -9.45 -14.44
C VAL A 34 9.19 -10.12 -15.32
N PRO A 35 8.56 -9.40 -16.29
CA PRO A 35 7.44 -9.96 -17.05
C PRO A 35 7.80 -11.24 -17.82
N PHE A 36 8.98 -11.30 -18.43
CA PHE A 36 9.41 -12.44 -19.24
C PHE A 36 9.89 -13.65 -18.41
N THR A 37 10.06 -13.50 -17.08
CA THR A 37 10.39 -14.63 -16.21
C THR A 37 9.14 -15.29 -15.61
N PHE A 38 7.94 -14.90 -16.07
CA PHE A 38 6.66 -15.40 -15.54
C PHE A 38 6.54 -15.26 -14.01
N GLY A 39 7.12 -14.20 -13.45
CA GLY A 39 7.10 -13.96 -12.00
C GLY A 39 8.06 -14.81 -11.17
N LEU A 40 8.88 -15.68 -11.79
CA LEU A 40 9.90 -16.48 -11.06
C LEU A 40 11.02 -15.62 -10.47
N LEU A 41 11.29 -14.45 -11.06
CA LEU A 41 12.31 -13.53 -10.61
C LEU A 41 11.66 -12.22 -10.20
N ASP A 42 11.84 -11.88 -8.92
CA ASP A 42 11.41 -10.63 -8.32
C ASP A 42 12.60 -9.93 -7.69
N PHE A 43 12.95 -8.77 -8.23
CA PHE A 43 14.06 -7.97 -7.73
C PHE A 43 13.65 -7.02 -6.61
N GLY A 44 12.36 -6.94 -6.27
CA GLY A 44 11.80 -5.93 -5.40
C GLY A 44 11.72 -4.54 -6.04
N HIS A 45 10.94 -3.65 -5.44
CA HIS A 45 10.67 -2.35 -6.02
C HIS A 45 11.93 -1.45 -5.95
N PRO A 46 12.46 -0.95 -7.08
CA PRO A 46 13.77 -0.28 -7.10
C PRO A 46 13.86 0.92 -6.14
N ARG A 47 12.78 1.70 -6.02
CA ARG A 47 12.74 2.85 -5.11
C ARG A 47 12.63 2.43 -3.64
N ILE A 48 11.94 1.32 -3.35
CA ILE A 48 11.83 0.81 -1.98
C ILE A 48 13.20 0.30 -1.54
N ILE A 49 13.88 -0.51 -2.35
CA ILE A 49 15.21 -1.03 -2.04
C ILE A 49 16.22 0.08 -1.79
N ARG A 50 16.24 1.10 -2.65
CA ARG A 50 17.10 2.28 -2.44
C ARG A 50 16.79 2.98 -1.12
N SER A 51 15.52 3.09 -0.77
CA SER A 51 15.06 3.71 0.47
C SER A 51 15.41 2.87 1.70
N ASN A 52 15.35 1.54 1.59
CA ASN A 52 15.80 0.63 2.63
C ASN A 52 17.29 0.80 2.88
N HIS A 53 18.10 0.93 1.83
CA HIS A 53 19.53 1.23 1.97
C HIS A 53 19.79 2.57 2.69
N PHE A 54 18.95 3.59 2.47
CA PHE A 54 19.01 4.83 3.25
C PHE A 54 18.71 4.59 4.73
N ALA A 55 17.67 3.83 5.04
CA ALA A 55 17.26 3.51 6.40
C ALA A 55 18.31 2.67 7.16
N THR A 56 18.89 1.65 6.52
CA THR A 56 19.97 0.84 7.12
C THR A 56 21.23 1.66 7.39
N GLY A 57 21.44 2.75 6.64
CA GLY A 57 22.49 3.73 6.89
C GLY A 57 22.08 4.89 7.82
N ASN A 58 21.02 4.74 8.61
CA ASN A 58 20.48 5.76 9.53
C ASN A 58 20.06 7.10 8.88
N ARG A 59 19.94 7.16 7.55
CA ARG A 59 19.48 8.35 6.82
C ARG A 59 17.97 8.31 6.63
N TYR A 60 17.25 8.35 7.76
CA TYR A 60 15.80 8.18 7.80
C TYR A 60 15.03 9.20 6.95
N ASP A 61 15.46 10.46 6.87
CA ASP A 61 14.75 11.47 6.06
C ASP A 61 14.73 11.13 4.56
N LEU A 62 15.83 10.58 4.04
CA LEU A 62 15.92 10.12 2.66
C LEU A 62 15.06 8.86 2.43
N ALA A 63 15.02 7.95 3.41
CA ALA A 63 14.18 6.76 3.36
C ALA A 63 12.69 7.12 3.35
N LEU A 64 12.25 7.96 4.29
CA LEU A 64 10.88 8.48 4.38
C LEU A 64 10.47 9.15 3.07
N LYS A 65 11.32 10.03 2.50
CA LYS A 65 11.07 10.68 1.21
C LYS A 65 10.89 9.64 0.09
N GLY A 66 11.76 8.64 0.02
CA GLY A 66 11.73 7.62 -1.02
C GLY A 66 10.51 6.71 -0.97
N TRP A 67 10.06 6.28 0.22
CA TRP A 67 8.82 5.50 0.36
C TRP A 67 7.57 6.34 0.09
N ASN A 68 7.52 7.59 0.55
CA ASN A 68 6.41 8.49 0.22
C ASN A 68 6.30 8.75 -1.29
N TYR A 69 7.44 8.85 -1.98
CA TYR A 69 7.42 8.90 -3.43
C TYR A 69 6.74 7.69 -4.07
N VAL A 70 6.91 6.48 -3.52
CA VAL A 70 6.20 5.29 -4.03
C VAL A 70 4.69 5.45 -3.86
N LEU A 71 4.24 5.93 -2.70
CA LEU A 71 2.82 6.14 -2.41
C LEU A 71 2.17 7.23 -3.29
N PHE A 72 2.95 8.23 -3.70
CA PHE A 72 2.43 9.44 -4.35
C PHE A 72 2.90 9.62 -5.79
N GLU A 73 3.47 8.61 -6.44
CA GLU A 73 3.81 8.73 -7.86
C GLU A 73 2.57 9.13 -8.69
N PRO A 74 2.67 10.19 -9.52
CA PRO A 74 1.56 10.60 -10.37
C PRO A 74 1.16 9.46 -11.29
N ARG A 75 -0.15 9.28 -11.47
CA ARG A 75 -0.74 8.17 -12.23
C ARG A 75 -0.56 8.36 -13.73
N THR A 76 0.65 8.23 -14.23
CA THR A 76 0.94 8.05 -15.66
C THR A 76 1.05 6.57 -15.98
N TYR A 77 0.36 6.11 -17.02
CA TYR A 77 0.51 4.74 -17.48
C TYR A 77 1.82 4.61 -18.25
N PRO A 78 2.78 3.78 -17.78
CA PRO A 78 3.99 3.55 -18.54
C PRO A 78 3.66 2.85 -19.86
N LYS A 79 4.55 2.94 -20.86
CA LYS A 79 4.35 2.32 -22.18
C LYS A 79 4.11 0.80 -22.12
N PHE A 80 4.65 0.14 -21.09
CA PHE A 80 4.49 -1.30 -20.90
C PHE A 80 3.20 -1.68 -20.14
N GLU A 81 2.42 -0.70 -19.67
CA GLU A 81 1.17 -0.96 -18.96
C GLU A 81 0.20 -1.75 -19.84
N ARG A 82 -0.45 -2.74 -19.23
CA ARG A 82 -1.47 -3.56 -19.87
C ARG A 82 -2.77 -3.44 -19.09
N PHE A 83 -3.90 -3.45 -19.78
CA PHE A 83 -5.24 -3.40 -19.21
C PHE A 83 -5.91 -4.75 -19.43
N ILE A 84 -6.11 -5.51 -18.37
CA ILE A 84 -6.63 -6.88 -18.37
C ILE A 84 -8.01 -6.91 -17.72
N PHE A 85 -8.95 -7.59 -18.35
CA PHE A 85 -10.34 -7.65 -17.90
C PHE A 85 -10.67 -9.03 -17.32
N THR A 86 -10.36 -9.22 -16.04
CA THR A 86 -10.66 -10.45 -15.28
C THR A 86 -11.92 -10.30 -14.43
N ASP A 87 -12.45 -11.41 -13.87
CA ASP A 87 -13.60 -11.39 -12.96
C ASP A 87 -13.42 -10.42 -11.80
N GLU A 88 -12.21 -10.35 -11.24
CA GLU A 88 -11.88 -9.44 -10.14
C GLU A 88 -12.03 -7.97 -10.58
N VAL A 89 -11.62 -7.64 -11.81
CA VAL A 89 -11.80 -6.31 -12.37
C VAL A 89 -13.28 -5.95 -12.46
N TYR A 90 -14.13 -6.86 -12.94
CA TYR A 90 -15.58 -6.63 -13.00
C TYR A 90 -16.19 -6.40 -11.62
N ILE A 91 -15.80 -7.20 -10.62
CA ILE A 91 -16.28 -7.04 -9.25
C ILE A 91 -15.90 -5.64 -8.71
N ARG A 92 -14.65 -5.20 -8.97
CA ARG A 92 -14.19 -3.87 -8.56
C ARG A 92 -14.95 -2.75 -9.26
N LEU A 93 -15.15 -2.87 -10.58
CA LEU A 93 -15.91 -1.88 -11.37
C LEU A 93 -17.36 -1.77 -10.91
N LYS A 94 -18.01 -2.90 -10.62
CA LYS A 94 -19.37 -2.94 -10.05
C LYS A 94 -19.41 -2.25 -8.68
N LYS A 95 -18.44 -2.51 -7.81
CA LYS A 95 -18.33 -1.85 -6.50
C LYS A 95 -18.09 -0.35 -6.60
N SER A 96 -17.42 0.12 -7.66
CA SER A 96 -17.25 1.56 -7.93
C SER A 96 -18.49 2.26 -8.51
N GLY A 97 -19.62 1.57 -8.62
CA GLY A 97 -20.90 2.18 -9.00
C GLY A 97 -21.08 2.45 -10.49
N LEU A 98 -20.33 1.74 -11.36
CA LEU A 98 -20.57 1.83 -12.80
C LEU A 98 -21.97 1.28 -13.15
N PRO A 99 -22.72 1.95 -14.04
CA PRO A 99 -24.04 1.49 -14.42
C PRO A 99 -23.96 0.22 -15.28
N GLN A 100 -25.04 -0.56 -15.28
CA GLN A 100 -25.09 -1.82 -16.05
C GLN A 100 -24.93 -1.61 -17.56
N THR A 101 -25.30 -0.43 -18.07
CA THR A 101 -25.09 -0.03 -19.47
C THR A 101 -23.62 0.05 -19.85
N THR A 102 -22.75 0.40 -18.90
CA THR A 102 -21.29 0.41 -19.09
C THR A 102 -20.68 -0.96 -18.77
N LEU A 103 -21.16 -1.67 -17.73
CA LEU A 103 -20.56 -2.92 -17.29
C LEU A 103 -20.82 -4.10 -18.25
N ARG A 104 -22.03 -4.20 -18.79
CA ARG A 104 -22.42 -5.36 -19.62
C ARG A 104 -21.59 -5.48 -20.91
N PRO A 105 -21.34 -4.41 -21.70
CA PRO A 105 -20.51 -4.49 -22.90
C PRO A 105 -19.07 -4.89 -22.62
N LEU A 106 -18.53 -4.50 -21.46
CA LEU A 106 -17.15 -4.87 -21.10
C LEU A 106 -16.98 -6.39 -21.06
N LEU A 107 -18.01 -7.18 -20.68
CA LEU A 107 -17.92 -8.64 -20.62
C LEU A 107 -17.44 -9.29 -21.93
N GLU A 108 -17.62 -8.64 -23.08
CA GLU A 108 -17.13 -9.10 -24.39
C GLU A 108 -15.59 -9.13 -24.51
N ILE A 109 -14.90 -8.40 -23.64
CA ILE A 109 -13.43 -8.36 -23.56
C ILE A 109 -12.89 -9.08 -22.32
N HIS A 110 -13.72 -9.89 -21.65
CA HIS A 110 -13.26 -10.75 -20.56
C HIS A 110 -12.09 -11.64 -21.00
N GLY A 111 -11.07 -11.74 -20.14
CA GLY A 111 -9.84 -12.49 -20.38
C GLY A 111 -8.85 -11.83 -21.36
N LYS A 112 -9.21 -10.71 -22.01
CA LYS A 112 -8.34 -10.01 -22.96
C LYS A 112 -7.46 -8.97 -22.26
N SER A 113 -6.32 -8.67 -22.88
CA SER A 113 -5.37 -7.64 -22.45
C SER A 113 -5.09 -6.64 -23.56
N PHE A 114 -5.05 -5.35 -23.23
CA PHE A 114 -4.82 -4.26 -24.18
C PHE A 114 -3.65 -3.38 -23.73
N ASP A 115 -2.92 -2.79 -24.66
CA ASP A 115 -1.99 -1.72 -24.33
C ASP A 115 -2.69 -0.36 -24.16
N HIS A 116 -1.91 0.68 -23.87
CA HIS A 116 -2.41 2.04 -23.64
C HIS A 116 -3.11 2.68 -24.84
N ASN A 117 -2.72 2.34 -26.07
CA ASN A 117 -3.31 2.90 -27.27
C ASN A 117 -4.59 2.15 -27.65
N GLU A 118 -4.54 0.82 -27.57
CA GLU A 118 -5.66 -0.06 -27.89
C GLU A 118 -6.85 0.16 -26.96
N ILE A 119 -6.60 0.33 -25.65
CA ILE A 119 -7.67 0.36 -24.66
C ILE A 119 -8.66 1.50 -24.90
N ASN A 120 -8.20 2.69 -25.31
CA ASN A 120 -9.11 3.82 -25.55
C ASN A 120 -10.01 3.56 -26.76
N ILE A 121 -9.47 2.93 -27.82
CA ILE A 121 -10.22 2.57 -29.03
C ILE A 121 -11.29 1.53 -28.67
N VAL A 122 -10.89 0.48 -27.94
CA VAL A 122 -11.79 -0.60 -27.51
C VAL A 122 -12.92 -0.06 -26.63
N LEU A 123 -12.59 0.76 -25.63
CA LEU A 123 -13.62 1.35 -24.76
C LEU A 123 -14.57 2.27 -25.54
N SER A 124 -14.05 3.11 -26.43
CA SER A 124 -14.90 4.02 -27.24
C SER A 124 -15.87 3.26 -28.16
N GLY A 125 -15.52 2.05 -28.59
CA GLY A 125 -16.39 1.20 -29.40
C GLY A 125 -17.42 0.39 -28.60
N LEU A 126 -17.10 0.03 -27.35
CA LEU A 126 -17.95 -0.82 -26.51
C LEU A 126 -19.00 -0.06 -25.71
N ILE A 127 -18.70 1.17 -25.27
CA ILE A 127 -19.58 1.95 -24.39
C ILE A 127 -19.96 3.29 -25.01
N PRO A 128 -21.14 3.85 -24.68
CA PRO A 128 -21.57 5.15 -25.20
C PRO A 128 -20.55 6.26 -24.89
N ASN A 129 -20.38 7.23 -25.78
CA ASN A 129 -19.41 8.33 -25.61
C ASN A 129 -19.53 9.06 -24.27
N GLN A 130 -20.75 9.29 -23.78
CA GLN A 130 -20.98 9.91 -22.48
C GLN A 130 -20.42 9.06 -21.32
N ASP A 131 -20.58 7.74 -21.40
CA ASP A 131 -20.03 6.80 -20.42
C ASP A 131 -18.51 6.69 -20.56
N PHE A 132 -17.98 6.77 -21.79
CA PHE A 132 -16.53 6.79 -22.03
C PHE A 132 -15.88 7.98 -21.32
N GLU A 133 -16.35 9.20 -21.58
CA GLU A 133 -15.82 10.42 -20.93
C GLU A 133 -15.90 10.35 -19.41
N ARG A 134 -16.96 9.75 -18.88
CA ARG A 134 -17.20 9.67 -17.43
C ARG A 134 -16.45 8.55 -16.74
N TYR A 135 -16.33 7.38 -17.36
CA TYR A 135 -15.90 6.14 -16.70
C TYR A 135 -14.59 5.57 -17.24
N ALA A 136 -14.07 6.02 -18.39
CA ALA A 136 -12.87 5.42 -19.00
C ALA A 136 -11.66 5.44 -18.05
N GLN A 137 -11.48 6.49 -17.24
CA GLN A 137 -10.38 6.54 -16.28
C GLN A 137 -10.56 5.55 -15.12
N ILE A 138 -11.80 5.34 -14.66
CA ILE A 138 -12.11 4.36 -13.62
C ILE A 138 -11.88 2.95 -14.16
N ILE A 139 -12.36 2.68 -15.38
CA ILE A 139 -12.16 1.39 -16.07
C ILE A 139 -10.68 1.09 -16.23
N LYS A 140 -9.91 2.04 -16.78
CA LYS A 140 -8.46 1.92 -16.90
C LYS A 140 -7.81 1.68 -15.55
N SER A 141 -8.13 2.48 -14.54
CA SER A 141 -7.51 2.34 -13.20
C SER A 141 -7.70 0.96 -12.58
N HIS A 142 -8.85 0.30 -12.78
CA HIS A 142 -9.15 -1.02 -12.20
C HIS A 142 -8.71 -2.21 -13.06
N SER A 143 -8.39 -1.98 -14.33
CA SER A 143 -7.96 -3.02 -15.27
C SER A 143 -6.43 -3.11 -15.45
N ARG A 144 -5.66 -2.17 -14.91
CA ARG A 144 -4.19 -2.20 -15.00
C ARG A 144 -3.58 -3.47 -14.43
N PHE A 145 -2.69 -4.09 -15.19
CA PHE A 145 -1.86 -5.18 -14.75
C PHE A 145 -0.99 -4.77 -13.55
N SER A 146 -0.42 -3.56 -13.60
CA SER A 146 0.44 -3.08 -12.51
C SER A 146 -0.34 -2.78 -11.23
N GLN A 147 -1.68 -2.81 -11.22
CA GLN A 147 -2.46 -2.44 -10.05
C GLN A 147 -2.15 -3.32 -8.84
N ASN A 148 -2.05 -4.64 -9.04
CA ASN A 148 -1.74 -5.55 -7.95
C ASN A 148 -0.29 -5.36 -7.47
N ILE A 149 0.66 -5.22 -8.41
CA ILE A 149 2.07 -4.90 -8.09
C ILE A 149 2.16 -3.62 -7.26
N ASN A 150 1.45 -2.56 -7.66
CA ASN A 150 1.42 -1.29 -6.94
C ASN A 150 0.81 -1.43 -5.55
N ARG A 151 -0.30 -2.19 -5.41
CA ARG A 151 -0.92 -2.49 -4.11
C ARG A 151 0.09 -3.16 -3.16
N LEU A 152 0.85 -4.15 -3.63
CA LEU A 152 1.88 -4.80 -2.85
C LEU A 152 3.03 -3.84 -2.48
N ASN A 153 3.43 -2.98 -3.41
CA ASN A 153 4.46 -1.95 -3.17
C ASN A 153 4.00 -0.86 -2.20
N TYR A 154 2.72 -0.49 -2.23
CA TYR A 154 2.14 0.44 -1.26
C TYR A 154 2.11 -0.17 0.14
N ALA A 155 1.77 -1.45 0.26
CA ALA A 155 1.84 -2.16 1.53
C ALA A 155 3.27 -2.16 2.10
N ALA A 156 4.26 -2.53 1.28
CA ALA A 156 5.66 -2.53 1.68
C ALA A 156 6.16 -1.12 2.07
N ALA A 157 5.83 -0.10 1.29
CA ALA A 157 6.21 1.29 1.59
C ALA A 157 5.58 1.79 2.89
N HIS A 158 4.30 1.49 3.12
CA HIS A 158 3.62 1.81 4.38
C HIS A 158 4.23 1.07 5.56
N TYR A 159 4.51 -0.23 5.43
CA TYR A 159 5.16 -0.98 6.51
C TYR A 159 6.50 -0.35 6.88
N ASN A 160 7.35 -0.06 5.90
CA ASN A 160 8.65 0.54 6.14
C ASN A 160 8.58 1.94 6.78
N LEU A 161 7.62 2.77 6.35
CA LEU A 161 7.31 4.04 7.02
C LEU A 161 6.96 3.79 8.49
N GLY A 162 6.06 2.84 8.75
CA GLY A 162 5.62 2.48 10.10
C GLY A 162 6.78 2.07 10.99
N VAL A 163 7.70 1.26 10.46
CA VAL A 163 8.91 0.85 11.19
C VAL A 163 9.77 2.05 11.55
N VAL A 164 10.09 2.95 10.60
CA VAL A 164 10.94 4.13 10.90
C VAL A 164 10.27 5.10 11.88
N PHE A 165 8.95 5.31 11.78
CA PHE A 165 8.24 6.14 12.76
C PHE A 165 8.24 5.51 14.15
N GLN A 166 8.13 4.18 14.26
CA GLN A 166 8.29 3.49 15.53
C GLN A 166 9.69 3.71 16.13
N LEU A 167 10.75 3.68 15.30
CA LEU A 167 12.12 3.96 15.73
C LEU A 167 12.29 5.39 16.26
N ARG A 168 11.57 6.34 15.69
CA ARG A 168 11.53 7.74 16.14
C ARG A 168 10.61 7.97 17.34
N ASN A 169 9.98 6.91 17.86
CA ASN A 169 8.96 6.97 18.92
C ASN A 169 7.72 7.82 18.51
N GLU A 170 7.47 7.95 17.20
CA GLU A 170 6.30 8.60 16.62
C GLU A 170 5.17 7.56 16.45
N LEU A 171 4.67 7.03 17.58
CA LEU A 171 3.86 5.82 17.62
C LEU A 171 2.51 5.94 16.87
N GLU A 172 1.92 7.13 16.82
CA GLU A 172 0.65 7.36 16.11
C GLU A 172 0.81 7.27 14.60
N LEU A 173 1.87 7.89 14.05
CA LEU A 173 2.23 7.76 12.63
C LEU A 173 2.59 6.33 12.28
N ALA A 174 3.30 5.64 13.18
CA ALA A 174 3.65 4.24 13.01
C ALA A 174 2.40 3.34 12.93
N ALA A 175 1.43 3.54 13.84
CA ALA A 175 0.17 2.81 13.85
C ALA A 175 -0.64 3.06 12.58
N TYR A 176 -0.71 4.32 12.12
CA TYR A 176 -1.37 4.66 10.86
C TYR A 176 -0.74 3.92 9.68
N HIS A 177 0.58 3.89 9.60
CA HIS A 177 1.25 3.26 8.49
C HIS A 177 1.18 1.72 8.52
N PHE A 178 1.24 1.07 9.68
CA PHE A 178 0.97 -0.37 9.75
C PHE A 178 -0.48 -0.73 9.40
N SER A 179 -1.45 0.10 9.78
CA SER A 179 -2.84 -0.13 9.39
C SER A 179 -3.06 0.03 7.88
N GLN A 180 -2.45 1.04 7.26
CA GLN A 180 -2.47 1.19 5.79
C GLN A 180 -1.79 0.00 5.10
N ALA A 181 -0.65 -0.49 5.61
CA ALA A 181 0.02 -1.66 5.05
C ALA A 181 -0.91 -2.88 5.02
N ASN A 182 -1.60 -3.13 6.14
CA ASN A 182 -2.59 -4.19 6.25
C ASN A 182 -3.81 -3.96 5.32
N ALA A 183 -4.28 -2.72 5.19
CA ALA A 183 -5.39 -2.39 4.28
C ALA A 183 -5.03 -2.65 2.81
N TYR A 184 -3.80 -2.32 2.41
CA TYR A 184 -3.32 -2.61 1.07
C TYR A 184 -3.08 -4.09 0.87
N ASN A 185 -2.51 -4.83 1.82
CA ASN A 185 -2.22 -6.25 1.64
C ASN A 185 -2.31 -6.96 2.99
N PRO A 186 -3.47 -7.52 3.38
CA PRO A 186 -3.62 -8.14 4.68
C PRO A 186 -2.62 -9.28 4.89
N GLN A 187 -1.72 -9.11 5.85
CA GLN A 187 -0.70 -10.08 6.21
C GLN A 187 -0.49 -10.05 7.73
N GLU A 188 -0.22 -11.21 8.31
CA GLU A 188 -0.06 -11.37 9.77
C GLU A 188 1.00 -10.43 10.35
N LYS A 189 2.12 -10.23 9.64
CA LYS A 189 3.17 -9.30 10.11
C LYS A 189 2.69 -7.85 10.27
N TYR A 190 1.77 -7.39 9.42
CA TYR A 190 1.28 -6.01 9.48
C TYR A 190 0.32 -5.81 10.64
N SER A 191 -0.63 -6.74 10.80
CA SER A 191 -1.55 -6.72 11.94
C SER A 191 -0.81 -6.93 13.27
N GLN A 192 0.22 -7.78 13.29
CA GLN A 192 1.08 -7.98 14.47
C GLN A 192 1.87 -6.71 14.82
N ALA A 193 2.50 -6.05 13.84
CA ALA A 193 3.25 -4.81 14.08
C ALA A 193 2.35 -3.69 14.63
N TRP A 194 1.13 -3.55 14.10
CA TRP A 194 0.13 -2.63 14.65
C TRP A 194 -0.26 -2.99 16.09
N THR A 195 -0.50 -4.28 16.36
CA THR A 195 -0.88 -4.77 17.70
C THR A 195 0.22 -4.53 18.73
N ASP A 196 1.48 -4.76 18.35
CA ASP A 196 2.64 -4.54 19.21
C ASP A 196 2.79 -3.04 19.56
N LEU A 197 2.46 -2.13 18.63
CA LEU A 197 2.38 -0.70 18.94
C LEU A 197 1.28 -0.39 19.95
N GLN A 198 0.09 -1.00 19.84
CA GLN A 198 -0.97 -0.78 20.81
C GLN A 198 -0.54 -1.21 22.22
N HIS A 199 0.21 -2.31 22.34
CA HIS A 199 0.82 -2.71 23.60
C HIS A 199 1.82 -1.67 24.12
N LEU A 200 2.69 -1.13 23.23
CA LEU A 200 3.68 -0.12 23.60
C LEU A 200 3.07 1.22 24.04
N LYS A 201 1.91 1.58 23.48
CA LYS A 201 1.09 2.75 23.86
C LYS A 201 0.30 2.53 25.15
N GLY A 202 0.10 1.28 25.56
CA GLY A 202 -0.78 0.92 26.68
C GLY A 202 -2.28 0.94 26.31
N GLU A 203 -2.59 0.92 25.02
CA GLU A 203 -3.95 0.99 24.48
C GLU A 203 -4.47 -0.38 24.02
N TYR A 204 -3.68 -1.45 24.17
CA TYR A 204 -4.07 -2.79 23.76
C TYR A 204 -5.31 -3.28 24.50
N ASN A 205 -6.35 -3.61 23.73
CA ASN A 205 -7.54 -4.26 24.21
C ASN A 205 -7.76 -5.56 23.42
N PRO A 206 -7.71 -6.75 24.05
CA PRO A 206 -7.89 -8.03 23.34
C PRO A 206 -9.32 -8.22 22.81
N LEU A 207 -10.29 -7.44 23.30
CA LEU A 207 -11.68 -7.43 22.82
C LEU A 207 -11.93 -6.33 21.77
N ALA A 208 -10.89 -5.57 21.39
CA ALA A 208 -11.01 -4.44 20.48
C ALA A 208 -11.58 -4.84 19.11
N SER A 209 -11.23 -6.04 18.61
CA SER A 209 -11.79 -6.58 17.36
C SER A 209 -13.31 -6.75 17.39
N MET A 210 -13.90 -6.98 18.57
CA MET A 210 -15.35 -7.08 18.76
C MET A 210 -16.03 -5.70 18.88
N MET A 211 -15.25 -4.65 19.10
CA MET A 211 -15.71 -3.26 19.32
C MET A 211 -15.42 -2.35 18.11
N ASP A 212 -15.17 -2.91 16.93
CA ASP A 212 -14.71 -2.19 15.74
C ASP A 212 -13.43 -1.36 16.00
N HIS A 213 -12.57 -1.85 16.88
CA HIS A 213 -11.23 -1.32 17.18
C HIS A 213 -10.18 -2.34 16.69
N SER A 214 -10.20 -2.61 15.40
CA SER A 214 -9.23 -3.47 14.71
C SER A 214 -8.24 -2.66 13.88
N VAL A 215 -7.13 -3.27 13.47
CA VAL A 215 -6.22 -2.70 12.48
C VAL A 215 -6.95 -2.22 11.20
N GLU A 216 -8.04 -2.90 10.81
CA GLU A 216 -8.85 -2.55 9.65
C GLU A 216 -9.70 -1.30 9.88
N SER A 217 -10.30 -1.17 11.06
CA SER A 217 -11.05 0.04 11.46
C SER A 217 -10.12 1.26 11.55
N TYR A 218 -8.93 1.07 12.13
CA TYR A 218 -7.93 2.12 12.29
C TYR A 218 -7.37 2.57 10.95
N GLY A 219 -7.24 1.66 9.97
CA GLY A 219 -6.88 2.00 8.59
C GLY A 219 -7.90 2.88 7.84
N LYS A 220 -9.12 3.04 8.37
CA LYS A 220 -10.15 3.93 7.79
C LYS A 220 -10.14 5.32 8.43
N LEU A 221 -9.42 5.51 9.54
CA LEU A 221 -9.33 6.80 10.21
C LEU A 221 -8.59 7.82 9.34
N PRO A 222 -8.89 9.11 9.51
CA PRO A 222 -8.11 10.14 8.85
C PRO A 222 -6.63 10.02 9.28
N PRO A 223 -5.70 10.35 8.38
CA PRO A 223 -4.28 10.35 8.70
C PRO A 223 -3.98 11.28 9.90
N PRO A 224 -3.09 10.88 10.83
CA PRO A 224 -2.76 11.66 12.00
C PRO A 224 -1.95 12.92 11.66
N GLU A 225 -1.82 13.82 12.62
CA GLU A 225 -1.00 15.02 12.48
C GLU A 225 0.47 14.65 12.14
N GLY A 226 1.07 15.37 11.19
CA GLY A 226 2.40 15.05 10.65
C GLY A 226 2.41 14.06 9.48
N ALA A 227 1.30 13.39 9.17
CA ALA A 227 1.18 12.63 7.93
C ALA A 227 1.11 13.57 6.72
N LEU A 228 1.77 13.21 5.62
CA LEU A 228 1.84 14.04 4.40
C LEU A 228 0.50 14.27 3.72
N LEU A 229 -0.50 13.42 3.99
CA LEU A 229 -1.87 13.64 3.59
C LEU A 229 -2.63 14.12 4.80
N GLN A 230 -3.26 15.29 4.72
CA GLN A 230 -4.34 15.69 5.61
C GLN A 230 -5.58 15.94 4.78
N PRO A 231 -6.78 15.47 5.21
CA PRO A 231 -8.01 15.91 4.57
C PRO A 231 -8.06 17.45 4.64
N LYS A 232 -8.51 18.11 3.56
CA LYS A 232 -8.75 19.55 3.61
C LYS A 232 -9.70 19.83 4.76
N THR A 233 -9.26 20.60 5.75
CA THR A 233 -10.16 21.18 6.74
C THR A 233 -11.06 22.16 5.99
N ASN A 234 -12.34 21.82 5.86
CA ASN A 234 -13.36 22.74 5.35
C ASN A 234 -13.52 23.94 6.29
#